data_AF-A0A7C1TK20-F1
#
_entry.id   AF-A0A7C1TK20-F1
#
_cell.length_a   1.000
_cell.length_b   1.000
_cell.length_c   1.000
_cell.angle_alpha   90.00
_cell.angle_beta   90.00
_cell.angle_gamma   90.00
#
_symmetry.space_group_name_H-M   'P 1'
#
loop_
_entity.id
_entity.type
_entity.pdbx_description
1 polymer ?
#
loop_
_entity_poly.entity_id
_entity_poly.type
_entity_poly.pdbx_seq_one_letter_code
_entity_poly.pdbx_strand_id
1 'polypeptide(L)'
;MRLSACPKKLTVTIISDPDLLNANPFVEGTQFIVYDIVVGCDEVGVHVFLQDCPGLDLETVREVMQYCQARRCDEAGAWCTGCSRRMEQEGVTSAAAFIRQFEAVQFMDSDDVIRGGTEGGGIIMLPGTPEQMDLHWRGENGWQVAARLLRETDLA
;
A
#
# COMPACT_ATOMS: atom_id res chain seq x y z
N MET A 1 32.16 -0.78 -30.12
CA MET A 1 30.69 -0.91 -30.17
C MET A 1 30.33 -2.25 -29.55
N ARG A 2 30.06 -2.28 -28.24
CA ARG A 2 29.54 -3.47 -27.54
C ARG A 2 28.22 -3.07 -26.92
N LEU A 3 27.15 -3.66 -27.45
CA LEU A 3 25.83 -3.66 -26.84
C LEU A 3 25.97 -4.38 -25.50
N SER A 4 26.02 -3.64 -24.40
CA SER A 4 25.86 -4.25 -23.07
C SER A 4 24.42 -4.72 -22.97
N ALA A 5 24.27 -5.99 -22.62
CA ALA A 5 23.00 -6.69 -22.50
C ALA A 5 22.01 -5.88 -21.66
N CYS A 6 20.80 -5.72 -22.19
CA CYS A 6 19.64 -5.28 -21.42
C CYS A 6 19.51 -6.22 -20.21
N PRO A 7 19.49 -5.72 -18.96
CA PRO A 7 19.33 -6.59 -17.81
C PRO A 7 18.02 -7.37 -17.95
N LYS A 8 18.10 -8.68 -17.74
CA LYS A 8 16.96 -9.59 -17.71
C LYS A 8 15.88 -9.01 -16.79
N LYS A 9 14.63 -9.00 -17.25
CA LYS A 9 13.39 -8.70 -16.49
C LYS A 9 13.62 -8.82 -14.99
N LEU A 10 13.73 -7.68 -14.31
CA LEU A 10 13.75 -7.64 -12.85
C LEU A 10 12.32 -7.90 -12.43
N THR A 11 12.01 -9.15 -12.08
CA THR A 11 10.76 -9.43 -11.37
C THR A 11 10.81 -8.67 -10.05
N VAL A 12 9.88 -7.74 -9.87
CA VAL A 12 9.64 -7.04 -8.61
C VAL A 12 9.31 -8.09 -7.57
N THR A 13 10.26 -8.35 -6.68
CA THR A 13 9.99 -9.13 -5.49
C THR A 13 9.23 -8.24 -4.53
N ILE A 14 8.02 -8.65 -4.15
CA ILE A 14 7.26 -7.99 -3.09
C ILE A 14 7.48 -8.80 -1.83
N ILE A 15 8.03 -8.14 -0.81
CA ILE A 15 8.39 -8.75 0.47
C ILE A 15 7.47 -8.17 1.54
N SER A 16 7.04 -9.00 2.48
CA SER A 16 6.47 -8.56 3.76
C SER A 16 7.42 -9.00 4.86
N ASP A 17 7.86 -8.05 5.67
CA ASP A 17 8.66 -8.31 6.87
C ASP A 17 7.78 -7.94 8.07
N PRO A 18 7.43 -8.91 8.94
CA PRO A 18 6.59 -8.64 10.11
C PRO A 18 7.24 -7.69 11.12
N ASP A 19 8.57 -7.54 11.09
CA ASP A 19 9.34 -6.68 12.00
C ASP A 19 9.52 -5.25 11.44
N LEU A 20 9.17 -5.01 10.16
CA LEU A 20 9.18 -3.69 9.54
C LEU A 20 7.76 -3.17 9.32
N LEU A 21 7.46 -1.99 9.90
CA LEU A 21 6.30 -1.14 9.58
C LEU A 21 4.99 -1.88 9.24
N ASN A 22 4.31 -2.37 10.28
CA ASN A 22 2.93 -2.90 10.22
C ASN A 22 2.72 -4.11 9.27
N ALA A 23 3.80 -4.83 8.90
CA ALA A 23 3.82 -5.98 8.00
C ALA A 23 3.38 -5.68 6.54
N ASN A 24 3.49 -4.42 6.11
CA ASN A 24 3.12 -4.02 4.77
C ASN A 24 4.01 -4.69 3.70
N PRO A 25 3.43 -5.16 2.58
CA PRO A 25 4.22 -5.55 1.42
C PRO A 25 4.90 -4.32 0.80
N PHE A 26 6.20 -4.42 0.51
CA PHE A 26 7.00 -3.39 -0.14
C PHE A 26 7.81 -3.95 -1.31
N VAL A 27 8.26 -3.07 -2.20
CA VAL A 27 9.10 -3.46 -3.34
C VAL A 27 10.54 -3.68 -2.87
N GLU A 28 11.06 -4.90 -3.07
CA GLU A 28 12.44 -5.27 -2.69
C GLU A 28 13.47 -4.30 -3.26
N GLY A 29 14.47 -3.95 -2.43
CA GLY A 29 15.51 -3.00 -2.81
C GLY A 29 15.06 -1.54 -2.79
N THR A 30 13.82 -1.26 -2.38
CA THR A 30 13.28 0.09 -2.21
C THR A 30 12.64 0.26 -0.83
N GLN A 31 12.27 1.49 -0.50
CA GLN A 31 11.47 1.83 0.68
C GLN A 31 9.97 1.96 0.37
N PHE A 32 9.55 1.70 -0.86
CA PHE A 32 8.19 1.98 -1.31
C PHE A 32 7.24 0.83 -0.97
N ILE A 33 6.21 1.16 -0.19
CA ILE A 33 5.13 0.25 0.17
C ILE A 33 4.17 0.11 -1.03
N VAL A 34 3.68 -1.10 -1.26
CA VAL A 34 2.75 -1.40 -2.37
C VAL A 34 1.51 -0.51 -2.33
N TYR A 35 0.94 -0.26 -1.15
CA TYR A 35 -0.23 0.60 -0.98
C TYR A 35 0.02 2.03 -1.43
N ASP A 36 1.14 2.63 -1.00
CA ASP A 36 1.49 4.01 -1.33
C ASP A 36 1.72 4.20 -2.83
N ILE A 37 2.28 3.18 -3.49
CA ILE A 37 2.41 3.17 -4.96
C ILE A 37 1.04 3.19 -5.63
N VAL A 38 0.10 2.36 -5.17
CA VAL A 38 -1.24 2.27 -5.76
C VAL A 38 -2.01 3.57 -5.56
N VAL A 39 -2.07 4.08 -4.33
CA VAL A 39 -2.80 5.30 -3.98
C VAL A 39 -2.15 6.51 -4.66
N GLY A 40 -0.83 6.66 -4.58
CA GLY A 40 -0.13 7.77 -5.23
C GLY A 40 -0.34 7.79 -6.75
N CYS A 41 -0.30 6.63 -7.41
CA CYS A 41 -0.61 6.56 -8.84
C CYS A 41 -2.06 6.93 -9.16
N ASP A 42 -3.01 6.65 -8.28
CA ASP A 42 -4.43 7.00 -8.46
C ASP A 42 -4.68 8.50 -8.26
N GLU A 43 -4.09 9.08 -7.21
CA GLU A 43 -4.30 10.47 -6.83
C GLU A 43 -3.69 11.46 -7.81
N VAL A 44 -2.44 11.23 -8.24
CA VAL A 44 -1.69 12.19 -9.07
C VAL A 44 -1.45 11.71 -10.49
N GLY A 45 -1.74 10.43 -10.78
CA GLY A 45 -1.44 9.79 -12.07
C GLY A 45 -0.03 9.21 -12.11
N VAL A 46 0.11 8.05 -12.78
CA VAL A 46 1.33 7.23 -12.83
C VAL A 46 2.59 8.01 -13.21
N HIS A 47 2.54 8.79 -14.28
CA HIS A 47 3.73 9.51 -14.76
C HIS A 47 4.15 10.65 -13.84
N VAL A 48 3.20 11.30 -13.17
CA VAL A 48 3.50 12.36 -12.18
C VAL A 48 4.09 11.73 -10.93
N PHE A 49 3.46 10.66 -10.42
CA PHE A 49 3.97 9.91 -9.26
C PHE A 49 5.43 9.45 -9.44
N LEU A 50 5.77 8.94 -10.63
CA LEU A 50 7.14 8.50 -10.94
C LEU A 50 8.18 9.63 -10.96
N GLN A 51 7.79 10.89 -11.15
CA GLN A 51 8.71 12.02 -11.09
C GLN A 51 9.20 12.28 -9.67
N ASP A 52 8.35 12.03 -8.68
CA ASP A 52 8.64 12.27 -7.26
C ASP A 52 9.18 11.03 -6.53
N CYS A 53 9.22 9.87 -7.20
CA CYS A 53 9.65 8.60 -6.61
C CYS A 53 10.93 8.04 -7.28
N PRO A 54 12.10 8.66 -7.03
CA PRO A 54 13.36 8.17 -7.59
C PRO A 54 13.64 6.76 -7.09
N GLY A 55 13.87 5.83 -8.03
CA GLY A 55 14.07 4.40 -7.74
C GLY A 55 12.88 3.51 -8.12
N LEU A 56 11.76 4.10 -8.50
CA LEU A 56 10.68 3.38 -9.19
C LEU A 56 10.71 3.68 -10.68
N ASP A 57 10.37 2.69 -11.50
CA ASP A 57 10.12 2.84 -12.92
C ASP A 57 8.72 2.33 -13.30
N LEU A 58 8.35 2.56 -14.56
CA LEU A 58 7.03 2.18 -15.07
C LEU A 58 6.81 0.66 -15.06
N GLU A 59 7.87 -0.13 -15.26
CA GLU A 59 7.80 -1.60 -15.18
C GLU A 59 7.49 -2.03 -13.75
N THR A 60 8.15 -1.43 -12.77
CA THR A 60 7.93 -1.68 -11.34
C THR A 60 6.50 -1.37 -10.94
N VAL A 61 5.99 -0.19 -11.33
CA VAL A 61 4.59 0.19 -11.06
C VAL A 61 3.63 -0.79 -11.70
N ARG A 62 3.87 -1.20 -12.96
CA ARG A 62 3.04 -2.19 -13.66
C ARG A 62 2.97 -3.50 -12.89
N GLU A 63 4.11 -4.02 -12.43
CA GLU A 63 4.16 -5.27 -11.68
C GLU A 63 3.45 -5.17 -10.32
N VAL A 64 3.56 -4.03 -9.64
CA VAL A 64 2.79 -3.73 -8.41
C VAL A 64 1.29 -3.75 -8.70
N MET A 65 0.83 -3.11 -9.77
CA MET A 65 -0.59 -3.13 -10.14
C MET A 65 -1.07 -4.55 -10.47
N GLN A 66 -0.25 -5.34 -11.17
CA GLN A 66 -0.57 -6.75 -11.47
C GLN A 66 -0.62 -7.60 -10.20
N TYR A 67 0.29 -7.38 -9.26
CA TYR A 67 0.27 -8.04 -7.95
C TYR A 67 -1.05 -7.75 -7.20
N CYS A 68 -1.45 -6.49 -7.14
CA CYS A 68 -2.69 -6.06 -6.50
C CYS A 68 -3.93 -6.61 -7.21
N GLN A 69 -4.01 -6.48 -8.54
CA GLN A 69 -5.13 -6.98 -9.35
C GLN A 69 -5.30 -8.50 -9.20
N ALA A 70 -4.20 -9.25 -9.24
CA ALA A 70 -4.22 -10.71 -9.09
C ALA A 70 -4.39 -11.15 -7.63
N ARG A 71 -4.42 -10.20 -6.68
CA ARG A 71 -4.57 -10.46 -5.24
C ARG A 71 -3.54 -11.46 -4.69
N ARG A 72 -2.30 -11.37 -5.18
CA ARG A 72 -1.19 -12.24 -4.75
C ARG A 72 -0.88 -12.10 -3.26
N CYS A 73 -1.29 -11.00 -2.63
CA CYS A 73 -1.23 -10.82 -1.17
C CYS A 73 -2.05 -11.86 -0.39
N ASP A 74 -3.14 -12.39 -0.94
CA ASP A 74 -3.96 -13.42 -0.28
C ASP A 74 -3.17 -14.75 -0.13
N GLU A 75 -2.40 -15.14 -1.13
CA GLU A 75 -1.58 -16.36 -1.11
C GLU A 75 -0.35 -16.20 -0.20
N ALA A 76 0.20 -14.99 -0.15
CA ALA A 76 1.41 -14.67 0.63
C ALA A 76 1.11 -14.30 2.09
N GLY A 77 -0.16 -14.07 2.47
CA GLY A 77 -0.52 -13.55 3.80
C GLY A 77 0.05 -12.16 4.07
N ALA A 78 0.27 -11.37 3.02
CA ALA A 78 1.05 -10.13 3.04
C ALA A 78 0.19 -8.94 2.60
N TRP A 79 -0.80 -8.55 3.41
CA TRP A 79 -1.74 -7.50 3.05
C TRP A 79 -1.30 -6.10 3.50
N CYS A 80 -1.59 -5.09 2.67
CA CYS A 80 -1.37 -3.70 3.04
C CYS A 80 -2.28 -3.25 4.19
N THR A 81 -1.72 -2.46 5.10
CA THR A 81 -2.38 -1.71 6.15
C THR A 81 -3.16 -0.57 5.48
N GLY A 82 -4.48 -0.72 5.36
CA GLY A 82 -5.34 0.22 4.63
C GLY A 82 -6.03 -0.40 3.41
N CYS A 83 -5.66 -1.62 3.00
CA CYS A 83 -6.45 -2.35 2.02
C CYS A 83 -7.68 -2.96 2.72
N SER A 84 -8.87 -2.67 2.20
CA SER A 84 -10.15 -3.28 2.63
C SER A 84 -10.06 -4.81 2.74
N ARG A 85 -9.25 -5.44 1.88
CA ARG A 85 -9.05 -6.88 1.87
C ARG A 85 -8.41 -7.41 3.16
N ARG A 86 -7.45 -6.67 3.72
CA ARG A 86 -6.85 -7.00 5.02
C ARG A 86 -7.92 -7.01 6.10
N MET A 87 -8.77 -5.98 6.10
CA MET A 87 -9.87 -5.83 7.06
C MET A 87 -10.85 -7.00 6.97
N GLU A 88 -11.22 -7.42 5.76
CA GLU A 88 -12.06 -8.60 5.54
C GLU A 88 -11.42 -9.89 6.08
N GLN A 89 -10.11 -10.10 5.84
CA GLN A 89 -9.40 -11.30 6.30
C GLN A 89 -9.22 -11.32 7.83
N GLU A 90 -8.96 -10.16 8.43
CA GLU A 90 -8.81 -10.01 9.88
C GLU A 90 -10.15 -9.89 10.63
N GLY A 91 -11.28 -9.87 9.92
CA GLY A 91 -12.61 -9.74 10.51
C GLY A 91 -12.90 -8.35 11.11
N VAL A 92 -12.22 -7.33 10.63
CA VAL A 92 -12.37 -5.93 11.06
C VAL A 92 -13.60 -5.32 10.39
N THR A 93 -14.66 -5.14 11.15
CA THR A 93 -15.98 -4.70 10.63
C THR A 93 -16.36 -3.27 11.02
N SER A 94 -15.49 -2.55 11.72
CA SER A 94 -15.75 -1.18 12.17
C SER A 94 -14.45 -0.41 12.43
N ALA A 95 -14.52 0.93 12.38
CA ALA A 95 -13.43 1.83 12.79
C ALA A 95 -12.88 1.49 14.17
N ALA A 96 -13.77 1.21 15.12
CA ALA A 96 -13.38 0.85 16.49
C ALA A 96 -12.62 -0.48 16.55
N ALA A 97 -12.97 -1.45 15.69
CA ALA A 97 -12.23 -2.71 15.59
C ALA A 97 -10.84 -2.49 14.99
N PHE A 98 -10.73 -1.62 13.99
CA PHE A 98 -9.45 -1.24 13.39
C PHE A 98 -8.53 -0.53 14.39
N ILE A 99 -9.03 0.53 15.05
CA ILE A 99 -8.29 1.28 16.07
C ILE A 99 -7.78 0.38 17.20
N ARG A 100 -8.55 -0.65 17.58
CA ARG A 100 -8.16 -1.60 18.62
C ARG A 100 -6.91 -2.42 18.27
N GLN A 101 -6.53 -2.54 17.01
CA GLN A 101 -5.32 -3.28 16.58
C GLN A 101 -4.01 -2.55 16.91
N PHE A 102 -4.07 -1.24 17.15
CA PHE A 102 -2.91 -0.41 17.38
C PHE A 102 -2.86 0.10 18.82
N GLU A 103 -1.70 0.63 19.22
CA GLU A 103 -1.56 1.41 20.45
C GLU A 103 -2.17 2.80 20.26
N ALA A 104 -1.93 3.41 19.10
CA ALA A 104 -2.53 4.68 18.72
C ALA A 104 -2.64 4.82 17.19
N VAL A 105 -3.61 5.63 16.78
CA VAL A 105 -3.76 6.15 15.42
C VAL A 105 -3.46 7.64 15.45
N GLN A 106 -2.45 8.07 14.70
CA GLN A 106 -2.09 9.47 14.53
C GLN A 106 -2.47 9.94 13.13
N PHE A 107 -2.97 11.16 13.03
CA PHE A 107 -3.34 11.77 11.76
C PHE A 107 -2.21 12.69 11.27
N MET A 108 -1.91 12.68 9.98
CA MET A 108 -0.79 13.46 9.43
C MET A 108 -1.15 14.93 9.21
N ASP A 109 -2.43 15.22 8.99
CA ASP A 109 -2.91 16.58 8.70
C ASP A 109 -3.46 17.29 9.96
N SER A 110 -3.33 16.65 11.13
CA SER A 110 -3.68 17.25 12.42
C SER A 110 -2.81 16.71 13.55
N ASP A 111 -2.78 17.40 14.69
CA ASP A 111 -2.12 16.88 15.90
C ASP A 111 -2.99 15.84 16.66
N ASP A 112 -4.07 15.37 16.04
CA ASP A 112 -5.01 14.46 16.68
C ASP A 112 -4.43 13.05 16.79
N VAL A 113 -4.65 12.45 17.96
CA VAL A 113 -4.26 11.07 18.26
C VAL A 113 -5.42 10.35 18.90
N ILE A 114 -5.84 9.23 18.28
CA ILE A 114 -6.82 8.32 18.86
C ILE A 114 -6.08 7.17 19.51
N ARG A 115 -6.29 6.97 20.81
CA ARG A 115 -5.73 5.82 21.52
C ARG A 115 -6.45 4.55 21.14
N GLY A 116 -5.65 3.54 20.80
CA GLY A 116 -6.10 2.21 20.47
C GLY A 116 -6.30 1.33 21.69
N GLY A 117 -6.42 0.02 21.44
CA GLY A 117 -6.76 -0.97 22.46
C GLY A 117 -5.68 -2.01 22.74
N THR A 118 -4.62 -2.05 21.92
CA THR A 118 -3.57 -3.07 22.02
C THR A 118 -2.28 -2.42 22.52
N GLU A 119 -1.91 -2.71 23.77
CA GLU A 119 -0.60 -2.34 24.31
C GLU A 119 0.50 -3.04 23.51
N GLY A 120 1.47 -2.28 22.98
CA GLY A 120 2.52 -2.79 22.11
C GLY A 120 2.12 -2.94 20.63
N GLY A 121 0.90 -2.56 20.24
CA GLY A 121 0.40 -2.63 18.85
C GLY A 121 0.98 -1.58 17.89
N GLY A 122 1.97 -0.79 18.32
CA GLY A 122 2.58 0.28 17.52
C GLY A 122 1.65 1.46 17.25
N ILE A 123 2.22 2.52 16.65
CA ILE A 123 1.47 3.70 16.22
C ILE A 123 1.31 3.62 14.70
N ILE A 124 0.07 3.70 14.22
CA ILE A 124 -0.20 3.88 12.79
C ILE A 124 -0.41 5.36 12.49
N MET A 125 0.21 5.84 11.41
CA MET A 125 -0.06 7.17 10.86
C MET A 125 -1.02 7.03 9.68
N LEU A 126 -2.06 7.87 9.65
CA LEU A 126 -3.01 7.98 8.55
C LEU A 126 -3.01 9.40 7.99
N PRO A 127 -3.15 9.59 6.67
CA PRO A 127 -3.44 10.91 6.12
C PRO A 127 -4.82 11.43 6.57
N GLY A 128 -5.07 12.72 6.44
CA GLY A 128 -6.37 13.33 6.75
C GLY A 128 -6.59 13.66 8.23
N THR A 129 -7.86 13.79 8.62
CA THR A 129 -8.32 14.09 9.99
C THR A 129 -9.14 12.95 10.59
N PRO A 130 -9.42 12.94 11.91
CA PRO A 130 -10.27 11.93 12.55
C PRO A 130 -11.64 11.72 11.89
N GLU A 131 -12.25 12.77 11.36
CA GLU A 131 -13.54 12.72 10.65
C GLU A 131 -13.47 11.91 9.35
N GLN A 132 -12.29 11.79 8.76
CA GLN A 132 -12.04 11.05 7.53
C GLN A 132 -11.65 9.59 7.79
N MET A 133 -11.58 9.17 9.06
CA MET A 133 -11.17 7.81 9.44
C MET A 133 -12.01 6.71 8.76
N ASP A 134 -13.29 7.00 8.47
CA ASP A 134 -14.18 6.09 7.73
C ASP A 134 -13.69 5.74 6.32
N LEU A 135 -12.92 6.62 5.69
CA LEU A 135 -12.28 6.37 4.40
C LEU A 135 -11.07 5.44 4.55
N HIS A 136 -10.33 5.59 5.65
CA HIS A 136 -9.08 4.86 5.88
C HIS A 136 -9.31 3.44 6.40
N TRP A 137 -10.24 3.22 7.35
CA TRP A 137 -10.47 1.87 7.87
C TRP A 137 -11.30 1.01 6.92
N ARG A 138 -12.23 1.61 6.16
CA ARG A 138 -12.95 0.85 5.12
C ARG A 138 -12.00 0.42 4.01
N GLY A 139 -10.92 1.16 3.85
CA GLY A 139 -9.88 0.95 2.86
C GLY A 139 -10.42 1.15 1.45
N GLU A 140 -9.63 1.76 0.57
CA GLU A 140 -9.88 1.53 -0.83
C GLU A 140 -9.47 0.09 -1.17
N ASN A 141 -10.24 -0.52 -2.07
CA ASN A 141 -9.88 -1.80 -2.64
C ASN A 141 -8.66 -1.58 -3.55
N GLY A 142 -7.45 -1.65 -3.02
CA GLY A 142 -6.22 -1.45 -3.80
C GLY A 142 -6.16 -2.33 -5.06
N TRP A 143 -6.79 -3.51 -5.02
CA TRP A 143 -6.95 -4.39 -6.19
C TRP A 143 -7.92 -3.85 -7.25
N GLN A 144 -9.00 -3.14 -6.86
CA GLN A 144 -9.90 -2.46 -7.79
C GLN A 144 -9.24 -1.24 -8.41
N VAL A 145 -8.53 -0.45 -7.60
CA VAL A 145 -7.76 0.71 -8.06
C VAL A 145 -6.68 0.25 -9.05
N ALA A 146 -5.88 -0.76 -8.68
CA ALA A 146 -4.89 -1.33 -9.58
C ALA A 146 -5.50 -1.89 -10.87
N ALA A 147 -6.63 -2.58 -10.79
CA ALA A 147 -7.33 -3.07 -11.97
C ALA A 147 -7.85 -1.95 -12.86
N ARG A 148 -8.30 -0.82 -12.28
CA ARG A 148 -8.70 0.40 -13.01
C ARG A 148 -7.50 1.02 -13.71
N LEU A 149 -6.42 1.29 -12.98
CA LEU A 149 -5.19 1.88 -13.52
C LEU A 149 -4.61 1.04 -14.66
N LEU A 150 -4.59 -0.29 -14.54
CA LEU A 150 -4.14 -1.18 -15.62
C LEU A 150 -4.98 -1.07 -16.90
N ARG A 151 -6.27 -0.71 -16.82
CA ARG A 151 -7.14 -0.54 -17.99
C ARG A 151 -7.04 0.86 -18.61
N GLU A 152 -6.84 1.87 -17.77
CA GLU A 152 -6.99 3.28 -18.13
C GLU A 152 -5.66 3.97 -18.46
N THR A 153 -4.54 3.29 -18.23
CA THR A 153 -3.20 3.82 -18.48
C THR A 153 -2.40 2.89 -19.39
N ASP A 154 -1.24 3.35 -19.84
CA ASP A 154 -0.28 2.56 -20.64
C ASP A 154 0.39 1.42 -19.84
N LEU A 155 -0.17 1.05 -18.68
CA LEU A 155 0.23 -0.09 -17.86
C LEU A 155 -0.35 -1.43 -18.35
N ALA A 156 -1.25 -1.43 -19.34
CA ALA A 156 -1.80 -2.63 -19.99
C ALA A 156 -0.75 -3.41 -20.82
#